data_AF-A0A529FPD2-F1
#
_entry.id   AF-A0A529FPD2-F1
#
_cell.length_a   1.000
_cell.length_b   1.000
_cell.length_c   1.000
_cell.angle_alpha   90.00
_cell.angle_beta   90.00
_cell.angle_gamma   90.00
#
_symmetry.space_group_name_H-M   'P 1'
#
loop_
_entity.id
_entity.type
_entity.pdbx_description
1 polymer ?
#
loop_
_entity_poly.entity_id
_entity_poly.type
_entity_poly.pdbx_seq_one_letter_code
_entity_poly.pdbx_strand_id
1 'polypeptide(L)'
;MLGHRSPKHLERLDDRPIDVSKGEILCFVGLRNEATLLPKLLDHYRGLGVDRFFFLDNGSTDGTLELILEQPDSHCFHTEGSHFAENIDPPRWINTLMNVFGTGHWCLSIDADELLVYPDFERVSLHRLCDYLDSTDADAVIGSMIDMYADGPLAECHYDGTLPL
;
A
#
# COMPACT_ATOMS: atom_id res chain seq x y z
N MET A 1 6.43 25.48 8.88
CA MET A 1 7.42 24.45 8.51
C MET A 1 7.28 23.29 9.48
N LEU A 2 6.47 22.28 9.12
CA LEU A 2 6.44 21.03 9.87
C LEU A 2 7.69 20.25 9.47
N GLY A 3 8.67 20.22 10.37
CA GLY A 3 9.88 19.42 10.18
C GLY A 3 9.48 17.94 10.08
N HIS A 4 9.85 17.33 8.98
CA HIS A 4 9.63 15.92 8.70
C HIS A 4 10.26 15.08 9.80
N ARG A 5 9.45 14.44 10.65
CA ARG A 5 9.96 13.54 11.69
C ARG A 5 10.33 12.23 11.01
N SER A 6 11.62 11.91 10.98
CA SER A 6 12.09 10.59 10.51
C SER A 6 11.35 9.50 11.30
N PRO A 7 10.77 8.47 10.65
CA PRO A 7 10.15 7.35 11.33
C PRO A 7 11.21 6.66 12.19
N LYS A 8 11.09 6.75 13.52
CA LYS A 8 12.03 6.05 14.40
C LYS A 8 11.91 4.55 14.11
N HIS A 9 13.04 3.88 13.90
CA HIS A 9 13.15 2.43 13.64
C HIS A 9 12.73 1.94 12.23
N LEU A 10 12.51 2.85 11.28
CA LEU A 10 12.43 2.48 9.87
C LEU A 10 13.65 3.03 9.12
N GLU A 11 14.36 2.15 8.41
CA GLU A 11 15.38 2.53 7.46
C GLU A 11 14.70 2.83 6.12
N ARG A 12 15.13 3.88 5.43
CA ARG A 12 14.66 4.18 4.08
C ARG A 12 15.63 3.57 3.07
N LEU A 13 15.10 2.81 2.11
CA LEU A 13 15.89 2.06 1.14
C LEU A 13 16.04 2.77 -0.22
N ASP A 14 15.33 3.87 -0.44
CA ASP A 14 15.48 4.72 -1.63
C ASP A 14 16.02 6.12 -1.29
N ASP A 15 16.64 6.79 -2.27
CA ASP A 15 17.29 8.09 -2.12
C ASP A 15 16.51 9.25 -2.75
N ARG A 16 15.30 8.99 -3.28
CA ARG A 16 14.51 9.99 -4.00
C ARG A 16 13.95 11.05 -3.05
N PRO A 17 13.66 12.28 -3.49
CA PRO A 17 12.93 13.22 -2.64
C PRO A 17 11.49 12.72 -2.40
N ILE A 18 10.99 12.89 -1.17
CA ILE A 18 9.57 12.71 -0.86
C ILE A 18 8.98 14.11 -0.70
N ASP A 19 8.38 14.62 -1.77
CA ASP A 19 7.63 15.87 -1.77
C ASP A 19 6.19 15.55 -2.18
N VAL A 20 5.37 15.21 -1.17
CA VAL A 20 3.96 14.85 -1.39
C VAL A 20 3.18 16.12 -1.69
N SER A 21 2.69 16.23 -2.92
CA SER A 21 1.90 17.37 -3.36
C SER A 21 0.48 17.32 -2.79
N LYS A 22 -0.07 18.48 -2.45
CA LYS A 22 -1.46 18.58 -1.96
C LYS A 22 -2.42 17.94 -2.97
N GLY A 23 -3.29 17.05 -2.48
CA GLY A 23 -4.29 16.35 -3.29
C GLY A 23 -3.81 15.00 -3.84
N GLU A 24 -2.54 14.63 -3.63
CA GLU A 24 -2.09 13.26 -3.91
C GLU A 24 -2.85 12.25 -3.03
N ILE A 25 -3.22 11.12 -3.62
CA ILE A 25 -3.73 9.93 -2.94
C ILE A 25 -2.57 8.98 -2.69
N LEU A 26 -2.41 8.59 -1.42
CA LEU A 26 -1.25 7.84 -0.96
C LEU A 26 -1.66 6.41 -0.62
N CYS A 27 -0.90 5.42 -1.09
CA CYS A 27 -1.11 4.03 -0.77
C CYS A 27 0.05 3.50 0.08
N PHE A 28 -0.27 2.93 1.23
CA PHE A 28 0.67 2.35 2.16
C PHE A 28 0.50 0.83 2.16
N VAL A 29 1.58 0.09 1.95
CA VAL A 29 1.55 -1.37 1.77
C VAL A 29 2.64 -2.00 2.62
N GLY A 30 2.26 -2.92 3.50
CA GLY A 30 3.20 -3.81 4.19
C GLY A 30 3.35 -5.10 3.40
N LEU A 31 4.58 -5.55 3.14
CA LEU A 31 4.79 -6.76 2.35
C LEU A 31 6.07 -7.52 2.69
N ARG A 32 6.10 -8.78 2.25
CA ARG A 32 7.31 -9.63 2.26
C ARG A 32 7.15 -10.74 1.23
N ASN A 33 8.10 -10.83 0.30
CA ASN A 33 8.13 -11.83 -0.76
C ASN A 33 6.86 -11.83 -1.64
N GLU A 34 6.52 -10.66 -2.18
CA GLU A 34 5.32 -10.44 -2.99
C GLU A 34 5.63 -10.07 -4.44
N ALA A 35 6.77 -10.51 -4.98
CA ALA A 35 7.21 -10.17 -6.32
C ALA A 35 6.18 -10.60 -7.40
N THR A 36 5.43 -11.67 -7.11
CA THR A 36 4.37 -12.19 -7.98
C THR A 36 3.12 -11.31 -7.98
N LEU A 37 2.74 -10.70 -6.85
CA LEU A 37 1.53 -9.89 -6.70
C LEU A 37 1.77 -8.42 -7.04
N LEU A 38 2.94 -7.90 -6.70
CA LEU A 38 3.26 -6.47 -6.76
C LEU A 38 2.96 -5.82 -8.11
N PRO A 39 3.26 -6.42 -9.29
CA PRO A 39 2.93 -5.80 -10.57
C PRO A 39 1.43 -5.56 -10.75
N LYS A 40 0.58 -6.52 -10.33
CA LYS A 40 -0.88 -6.41 -10.44
C LYS A 40 -1.44 -5.39 -9.45
N LEU A 41 -0.92 -5.38 -8.23
CA LEU A 41 -1.27 -4.38 -7.23
C LEU A 41 -0.98 -2.97 -7.77
N LEU A 42 0.24 -2.73 -8.26
CA LEU A 42 0.63 -1.44 -8.81
C LEU A 42 -0.28 -1.03 -9.97
N ASP A 43 -0.52 -1.92 -10.93
CA ASP A 43 -1.40 -1.66 -12.07
C ASP A 43 -2.83 -1.29 -11.64
N HIS A 44 -3.40 -2.04 -10.69
CA HIS A 44 -4.75 -1.80 -10.17
C HIS A 44 -4.85 -0.43 -9.51
N TYR A 45 -3.98 -0.14 -8.53
CA TYR A 45 -4.07 1.09 -7.76
C TYR A 45 -3.67 2.33 -8.57
N ARG A 46 -2.72 2.21 -9.52
CA ARG A 46 -2.46 3.29 -10.50
C ARG A 46 -3.68 3.53 -11.39
N GLY A 47 -4.36 2.46 -11.81
CA GLY A 47 -5.62 2.55 -12.57
C GLY A 47 -6.73 3.26 -11.79
N LEU A 48 -6.79 3.06 -10.48
CA LEU A 48 -7.70 3.79 -9.58
C LEU A 48 -7.31 5.26 -9.36
N GLY A 49 -6.07 5.64 -9.64
CA GLY A 49 -5.56 7.00 -9.42
C GLY A 49 -4.83 7.19 -8.09
N VAL A 50 -4.14 6.16 -7.59
CA VAL A 50 -3.11 6.35 -6.56
C VAL A 50 -1.92 7.07 -7.18
N ASP A 51 -1.46 8.14 -6.54
CA ASP A 51 -0.35 8.97 -7.02
C ASP A 51 1.01 8.49 -6.49
N ARG A 52 1.03 7.94 -5.28
CA ARG A 52 2.28 7.57 -4.59
C ARG A 52 2.12 6.36 -3.70
N PHE A 53 3.13 5.49 -3.74
CA PHE A 53 3.19 4.29 -2.91
C PHE A 53 4.27 4.41 -1.83
N PHE A 54 3.95 3.92 -0.64
CA PHE A 54 4.85 3.77 0.49
C PHE A 54 4.87 2.30 0.90
N PHE A 55 5.97 1.63 0.63
CA PHE A 55 6.16 0.24 0.96
C PHE A 55 6.94 0.09 2.26
N LEU A 56 6.51 -0.86 3.09
CA LEU A 56 7.29 -1.41 4.18
C LEU A 56 7.70 -2.83 3.81
N ASP A 57 8.93 -3.00 3.34
CA ASP A 57 9.51 -4.30 3.01
C ASP A 57 10.11 -4.97 4.25
N ASN A 58 9.54 -6.12 4.62
CA ASN A 58 10.00 -6.91 5.76
C ASN A 58 10.96 -8.04 5.36
N GLY A 59 12.03 -7.67 4.67
CA GLY A 59 13.13 -8.58 4.35
C GLY A 59 12.75 -9.57 3.24
N SER A 60 12.29 -9.03 2.11
CA SER A 60 12.04 -9.82 0.90
C SER A 60 13.34 -10.38 0.32
N THR A 61 13.21 -11.52 -0.35
CA THR A 61 14.33 -12.31 -0.91
C THR A 61 14.04 -12.86 -2.30
N ASP A 62 12.91 -12.47 -2.89
CA ASP A 62 12.35 -13.00 -4.14
C ASP A 62 12.37 -12.00 -5.31
N GLY A 63 12.97 -10.82 -5.13
CA GLY A 63 12.94 -9.73 -6.11
C GLY A 63 11.96 -8.60 -5.81
N THR A 64 11.15 -8.71 -4.74
CA THR A 64 10.14 -7.68 -4.41
C THR A 64 10.77 -6.30 -4.19
N LEU A 65 11.89 -6.24 -3.45
CA LEU A 65 12.56 -4.99 -3.15
C LEU A 65 13.06 -4.30 -4.42
N GLU A 66 13.72 -5.04 -5.30
CA GLU A 66 14.23 -4.53 -6.57
C GLU A 66 13.10 -3.96 -7.42
N LEU A 67 11.97 -4.69 -7.52
CA LEU A 67 10.78 -4.22 -8.23
C LEU A 67 10.25 -2.90 -7.68
N ILE A 68 10.18 -2.74 -6.35
CA ILE A 68 9.73 -1.49 -5.70
C ILE A 68 10.69 -0.34 -6.01
N LEU A 69 12.00 -0.57 -5.90
CA LEU A 69 13.01 0.46 -6.10
C LEU A 69 13.06 0.97 -7.55
N GLU A 70 12.67 0.15 -8.51
CA GLU A 70 12.51 0.52 -9.92
C GLU A 70 11.29 1.43 -10.18
N GLN A 71 10.28 1.43 -9.30
CA GLN A 71 9.06 2.21 -9.50
C GLN A 71 9.26 3.69 -9.13
N PRO A 72 9.14 4.66 -10.05
CA PRO A 72 9.46 6.07 -9.80
C PRO A 72 8.51 6.77 -8.82
N ASP A 73 7.29 6.26 -8.67
CA ASP A 73 6.19 6.72 -7.82
C ASP A 73 6.16 6.05 -6.43
N SER A 74 7.16 5.24 -6.11
CA SER A 74 7.20 4.44 -4.88
C SER A 74 8.34 4.85 -3.94
N HIS A 75 8.14 4.71 -2.63
CA HIS A 75 9.19 4.85 -1.62
C HIS A 75 9.21 3.60 -0.76
N CYS A 76 10.42 3.10 -0.45
CA CYS A 76 10.57 1.85 0.28
C CYS A 76 11.24 2.08 1.63
N PHE A 77 10.62 1.52 2.66
CA PHE A 77 11.14 1.51 4.02
C PHE A 77 11.32 0.07 4.46
N HIS A 78 12.27 -0.13 5.37
CA HIS A 78 12.59 -1.41 5.98
C HIS A 78 12.60 -1.29 7.49
N THR A 79 12.34 -2.39 8.17
CA THR A 79 12.47 -2.49 9.62
C THR A 79 13.07 -3.82 10.01
N GLU A 80 13.96 -3.80 10.99
CA GLU A 80 14.50 -5.01 11.59
C GLU A 80 13.45 -5.63 12.53
N GLY A 81 12.96 -6.83 12.20
CA GLY A 81 12.08 -7.61 13.07
C GLY A 81 10.91 -8.26 12.31
N SER A 82 10.48 -9.45 12.72
CA SER A 82 9.37 -10.11 12.03
C SER A 82 8.04 -9.41 12.31
N HIS A 83 7.23 -9.23 11.26
CA HIS A 83 5.83 -8.76 11.34
C HIS A 83 4.95 -9.65 12.25
N PHE A 84 5.35 -10.90 12.52
CA PHE A 84 4.49 -11.93 13.12
C PHE A 84 4.98 -12.55 14.44
N ALA A 85 6.28 -12.63 14.72
CA ALA A 85 6.78 -13.49 15.81
C ALA A 85 7.30 -12.75 17.05
N GLU A 86 7.72 -11.49 16.95
CA GLU A 86 8.38 -10.79 18.07
C GLU A 86 7.81 -9.40 18.41
N ASN A 87 6.86 -8.89 17.61
CA ASN A 87 6.18 -7.62 17.87
C ASN A 87 4.69 -7.87 18.11
N ILE A 88 4.26 -7.76 19.37
CA ILE A 88 2.86 -7.88 19.79
C ILE A 88 1.99 -6.70 19.29
N ASP A 89 2.51 -5.80 18.44
CA ASP A 89 1.73 -4.70 17.81
C ASP A 89 2.12 -4.43 16.33
N PRO A 90 1.75 -5.32 15.37
CA PRO A 90 1.91 -5.08 13.93
C PRO A 90 0.74 -4.31 13.29
N PRO A 91 0.43 -3.10 13.80
CA PRO A 91 0.02 -1.98 12.96
C PRO A 91 0.89 -0.73 13.13
N ARG A 92 1.92 -0.75 14.00
CA ARG A 92 2.65 0.49 14.36
C ARG A 92 3.48 1.09 13.22
N TRP A 93 4.01 0.29 12.31
CA TRP A 93 4.98 0.76 11.31
C TRP A 93 4.31 1.46 10.13
N ILE A 94 3.31 0.83 9.52
CA ILE A 94 2.48 1.49 8.48
C ILE A 94 1.80 2.74 9.06
N ASN A 95 1.26 2.66 10.28
CA ASN A 95 0.75 3.85 10.97
C ASN A 95 1.83 4.92 11.20
N THR A 96 3.09 4.55 11.40
CA THR A 96 4.18 5.53 11.53
C THR A 96 4.41 6.24 10.20
N LEU A 97 4.43 5.52 9.08
CA LEU A 97 4.52 6.13 7.75
C LEU A 97 3.31 7.03 7.48
N MET A 98 2.08 6.57 7.74
CA MET A 98 0.89 7.40 7.58
C MET A 98 0.90 8.66 8.46
N ASN A 99 1.39 8.57 9.70
CA ASN A 99 1.52 9.74 10.57
C ASN A 99 2.56 10.76 10.07
N VAL A 100 3.60 10.32 9.35
CA VAL A 100 4.66 11.18 8.81
C VAL A 100 4.28 11.78 7.46
N PHE A 101 3.67 10.98 6.59
CA PHE A 101 3.43 11.32 5.18
C PHE A 101 1.94 11.52 4.83
N GLY A 102 1.03 10.85 5.53
CA GLY A 102 -0.39 10.79 5.18
C GLY A 102 -1.26 11.91 5.73
N THR A 103 -0.75 12.75 6.63
CA THR A 103 -1.55 13.82 7.23
C THR A 103 -2.00 14.83 6.17
N GLY A 104 -3.31 15.02 6.02
CA GLY A 104 -3.90 15.95 5.06
C GLY A 104 -4.16 15.33 3.68
N HIS A 105 -4.04 14.01 3.56
CA HIS A 105 -4.27 13.25 2.33
C HIS A 105 -5.26 12.13 2.57
N TRP A 106 -6.03 11.79 1.53
CA TRP A 106 -6.70 10.49 1.49
C TRP A 106 -5.64 9.40 1.35
N CYS A 107 -5.71 8.43 2.26
CA CYS A 107 -4.73 7.35 2.36
C CYS A 107 -5.43 6.00 2.22
N LEU A 108 -4.79 5.08 1.51
CA LEU A 108 -5.11 3.66 1.50
C LEU A 108 -4.07 2.92 2.31
N SER A 109 -4.51 2.00 3.17
CA SER A 109 -3.64 1.05 3.86
C SER A 109 -4.15 -0.33 3.50
N ILE A 110 -3.33 -1.12 2.82
CA ILE A 110 -3.73 -2.40 2.23
C ILE A 110 -2.63 -3.44 2.45
N ASP A 111 -3.03 -4.70 2.48
CA ASP A 111 -2.10 -5.82 2.31
C ASP A 111 -1.83 -6.06 0.81
N ALA A 112 -0.73 -6.76 0.48
CA ALA A 112 -0.27 -6.93 -0.90
C ALA A 112 -1.18 -7.81 -1.77
N ASP A 113 -2.04 -8.61 -1.15
CA ASP A 113 -3.03 -9.49 -1.75
C ASP A 113 -4.46 -8.91 -1.72
N GLU A 114 -4.64 -7.68 -1.25
CA GLU A 114 -5.94 -7.00 -1.19
C GLU A 114 -6.14 -6.03 -2.36
N LEU A 115 -7.35 -6.03 -2.92
CA LEU A 115 -7.77 -5.06 -3.95
C LEU A 115 -9.02 -4.30 -3.52
N LEU A 116 -8.90 -2.98 -3.42
CA LEU A 116 -10.05 -2.10 -3.23
C LEU A 116 -10.86 -2.02 -4.51
N VAL A 117 -12.17 -2.28 -4.40
CA VAL A 117 -13.16 -2.00 -5.44
C VAL A 117 -14.32 -1.21 -4.85
N TYR A 118 -14.93 -0.36 -5.66
CA TYR A 118 -16.09 0.46 -5.31
C TYR A 118 -17.00 0.64 -6.52
N PRO A 119 -18.26 1.07 -6.36
CA PRO A 119 -19.17 1.24 -7.49
C PRO A 119 -18.55 2.11 -8.60
N ASP A 120 -18.56 1.58 -9.82
CA ASP A 120 -18.00 2.20 -11.02
C ASP A 120 -16.49 2.50 -10.96
N PHE A 121 -15.70 1.77 -10.16
CA PHE A 121 -14.24 1.97 -10.05
C PHE A 121 -13.48 1.89 -11.38
N GLU A 122 -14.03 1.21 -12.39
CA GLU A 122 -13.43 1.16 -13.73
C GLU A 122 -13.61 2.48 -14.52
N ARG A 123 -14.43 3.41 -14.02
CA ARG A 123 -14.81 4.67 -14.68
C ARG A 123 -14.67 5.91 -13.79
N VAL A 124 -14.71 5.72 -12.48
CA VAL A 124 -14.62 6.74 -11.44
C VAL A 124 -13.31 6.51 -10.73
N SER A 125 -12.41 7.49 -10.76
CA SER A 125 -11.14 7.42 -10.03
C SER A 125 -11.33 7.72 -8.55
N LEU A 126 -10.33 7.35 -7.75
CA LEU A 126 -10.28 7.64 -6.34
C LEU A 126 -10.33 9.15 -6.08
N HIS A 127 -9.71 9.98 -6.92
CA HIS A 127 -9.84 11.44 -6.78
C HIS A 127 -11.30 11.90 -6.79
N ARG A 128 -12.13 11.37 -7.70
CA ARG A 128 -13.55 11.73 -7.75
C ARG A 128 -14.33 11.19 -6.56
N LEU A 129 -13.98 9.98 -6.10
CA LEU A 129 -14.57 9.42 -4.89
C LEU A 129 -14.21 10.27 -3.66
N CYS A 130 -12.94 10.63 -3.51
CA CYS A 130 -12.43 11.50 -2.45
C CYS A 130 -13.04 12.91 -2.50
N ASP A 131 -13.18 13.53 -3.69
CA ASP A 131 -13.87 14.81 -3.85
C ASP A 131 -15.33 14.73 -3.35
N TYR A 132 -16.01 13.62 -3.65
CA TYR A 132 -17.36 13.38 -3.14
C TYR A 132 -17.36 13.20 -1.61
N LEU A 133 -16.44 12.41 -1.06
CA LEU A 133 -16.33 12.19 0.38
C LEU A 133 -16.03 13.49 1.14
N ASP A 134 -15.11 14.30 0.62
CA ASP A 134 -14.80 15.64 1.13
C ASP A 134 -16.05 16.53 1.13
N SER A 135 -16.87 16.46 0.07
CA SER A 135 -18.13 17.23 -0.01
C SER A 135 -19.18 16.80 1.03
N THR A 136 -19.01 15.63 1.63
CA THR A 136 -19.87 15.08 2.69
C THR A 136 -19.27 15.20 4.09
N ASP A 137 -18.13 15.88 4.24
CA ASP A 137 -17.37 15.97 5.49
C ASP A 137 -16.96 14.59 6.06
N ALA A 138 -16.71 13.60 5.18
CA ALA A 138 -16.30 12.26 5.59
C ALA A 138 -14.78 12.18 5.80
N ASP A 139 -14.37 11.58 6.92
CA ASP A 139 -12.95 11.34 7.23
C ASP A 139 -12.48 9.92 6.85
N ALA A 140 -13.41 9.00 6.58
CA ALA A 140 -13.11 7.60 6.30
C ALA A 140 -14.25 6.92 5.51
N VAL A 141 -13.89 5.84 4.82
CA VAL A 141 -14.82 4.93 4.15
C VAL A 141 -14.76 3.57 4.82
N ILE A 142 -15.92 2.97 5.05
CA ILE A 142 -16.02 1.58 5.53
C ILE A 142 -16.33 0.70 4.33
N GLY A 143 -15.41 -0.20 3.99
CA GLY A 143 -15.61 -1.24 2.99
C GLY A 143 -16.00 -2.58 3.62
N SER A 144 -16.59 -3.47 2.83
CA SER A 144 -16.71 -4.89 3.19
C SER A 144 -15.58 -5.66 2.53
N MET A 145 -14.91 -6.52 3.28
CA MET A 145 -13.89 -7.43 2.77
C MET A 145 -14.56 -8.70 2.26
N ILE A 146 -14.16 -9.14 1.07
CA ILE A 146 -14.64 -10.37 0.45
C ILE A 146 -13.42 -11.26 0.22
N ASP A 147 -13.33 -12.35 0.97
CA ASP A 147 -12.28 -13.34 0.77
C ASP A 147 -12.64 -14.29 -0.38
N MET A 148 -11.71 -14.49 -1.30
CA MET A 148 -11.85 -15.41 -2.43
C MET A 148 -10.95 -16.63 -2.21
N TYR A 149 -11.52 -17.82 -2.41
CA TYR A 149 -10.79 -19.08 -2.29
C TYR A 149 -10.99 -19.91 -3.57
N ALA A 150 -9.91 -20.54 -4.01
CA ALA A 150 -9.95 -21.44 -5.16
C ALA A 150 -10.81 -22.69 -4.86
N ASP A 151 -11.30 -23.32 -5.93
CA ASP A 151 -12.01 -24.58 -5.84
C ASP A 151 -11.01 -25.74 -5.60
N GLY A 152 -10.69 -26.00 -4.33
CA GLY A 152 -9.79 -27.07 -3.93
C GLY A 152 -9.12 -26.85 -2.56
N PRO A 153 -8.25 -27.79 -2.13
CA PRO A 153 -7.47 -27.64 -0.91
C PRO A 153 -6.48 -26.48 -1.03
N LEU A 154 -6.46 -25.58 -0.04
CA LEU A 154 -5.55 -24.42 -0.01
C LEU A 154 -4.07 -24.83 -0.16
N ALA A 155 -3.68 -25.98 0.41
CA ALA A 155 -2.32 -26.51 0.34
C ALA A 155 -1.86 -26.90 -1.08
N GLU A 156 -2.80 -27.07 -2.01
CA GLU A 156 -2.57 -27.40 -3.42
C GLU A 156 -2.75 -26.18 -4.34
N CYS A 157 -3.16 -25.04 -3.76
CA CYS A 157 -3.35 -23.79 -4.50
C CYS A 157 -2.01 -23.09 -4.70
N HIS A 158 -1.72 -22.75 -5.95
CA HIS A 158 -0.53 -22.00 -6.34
C HIS A 158 -0.96 -20.80 -7.19
N TYR A 159 -0.52 -19.61 -6.78
CA TYR A 159 -0.68 -18.40 -7.58
C TYR A 159 0.63 -18.08 -8.30
N ASP A 160 0.57 -17.92 -9.61
CA ASP A 160 1.74 -17.68 -10.47
C ASP A 160 1.74 -16.29 -11.14
N GLY A 161 0.83 -15.41 -10.73
CA GLY A 161 0.72 -14.05 -11.28
C GLY A 161 0.02 -13.95 -12.64
N THR A 162 -0.38 -15.08 -13.24
CA THR A 162 -1.00 -15.09 -14.58
C THR A 162 -2.50 -14.83 -14.54
N LEU A 163 -3.16 -15.25 -13.46
CA LEU A 163 -4.58 -15.00 -13.24
C LEU A 163 -4.79 -13.61 -12.62
N PRO A 164 -5.90 -12.92 -12.94
CA PRO A 164 -6.32 -11.77 -12.16
C PRO A 164 -6.42 -12.15 -10.68
N LEU A 165 -6.00 -11.23 -9.81
CA LEU A 165 -6.32 -11.30 -8.38
C LEU A 165 -7.83 -11.25 -8.17
#